data_AF-A0A4R2BVY4-F1
#
_entry.id   AF-A0A4R2BVY4-F1
#
_cell.length_a   1.000
_cell.length_b   1.000
_cell.length_c   1.000
_cell.angle_alpha   90.00
_cell.angle_beta   90.00
_cell.angle_gamma   90.00
#
_symmetry.space_group_name_H-M   'P 1'
#
loop_
_entity.id
_entity.type
_entity.pdbx_description
1 polymer ?
#
loop_
_entity_poly.entity_id
_entity_poly.type
_entity_poly.pdbx_seq_one_letter_code
_entity_poly.pdbx_strand_id
1 'polypeptide(L)'
;MIYRGGETGYRLAMMTPPGPHQLATFRLPLTISTQPAPSLTVADAVARLNLLDLPILFFRDADRNRCAVLYHRDDGHYGLIIPADEPEDSRPGPSPVS
;
A
#
# COMPACT_ATOMS: atom_id res chain seq x y z
N MET A 1 1.93 3.36 -1.85
CA MET A 1 2.93 3.96 -0.92
C MET A 1 4.07 4.56 -1.74
N ILE A 2 4.50 5.79 -1.43
CA ILE A 2 5.73 6.39 -2.00
C ILE A 2 6.85 6.27 -0.97
N TYR A 3 8.04 5.87 -1.39
CA TYR A 3 9.24 5.79 -0.54
C TYR A 3 10.48 6.20 -1.32
N ARG A 4 11.57 6.52 -0.62
CA ARG A 4 12.84 6.88 -1.29
C ARG A 4 13.46 5.63 -1.93
N GLY A 5 13.94 5.77 -3.16
CA GLY A 5 14.58 4.70 -3.92
C GLY A 5 14.28 4.76 -5.42
N GLY A 6 14.88 3.85 -6.20
CA GLY A 6 14.79 3.87 -7.65
C GLY A 6 15.66 4.96 -8.31
N GLU A 7 15.68 4.96 -9.64
CA GLU A 7 16.56 5.85 -10.43
C GLU A 7 16.22 7.33 -10.26
N THR A 8 14.96 7.65 -9.95
CA THR A 8 14.51 9.03 -9.75
C THR A 8 14.59 9.49 -8.29
N GLY A 9 15.09 8.64 -7.38
CA GLY A 9 15.16 8.90 -5.94
C GLY A 9 13.84 8.69 -5.18
N TYR A 10 12.71 8.53 -5.88
CA TYR A 10 11.42 8.15 -5.31
C TYR A 10 10.78 7.00 -6.08
N ARG A 11 10.19 6.07 -5.33
CA ARG A 11 9.50 4.89 -5.87
C ARG A 11 8.07 4.79 -5.37
N LEU A 12 7.13 4.45 -6.26
CA LEU A 12 5.73 4.17 -5.93
C LEU A 12 5.48 2.66 -5.93
N ALA A 13 5.08 2.12 -4.79
CA ALA A 13 4.50 0.78 -4.67
C ALA A 13 2.98 0.83 -4.68
N MET A 14 2.38 -0.11 -5.40
CA MET A 14 0.93 -0.26 -5.58
C MET A 14 0.51 -1.70 -5.30
N MET A 15 -0.76 -1.91 -4.96
CA MET A 15 -1.34 -3.25 -4.77
C MET A 15 -1.16 -4.09 -6.04
N THR A 16 -1.58 -3.51 -7.16
CA THR A 16 -1.41 -4.02 -8.51
C THR A 16 -0.79 -2.89 -9.33
N PRO A 17 0.46 -3.00 -9.77
CA PRO A 17 1.07 -2.01 -10.65
C PRO A 17 0.28 -1.90 -11.96
N PRO A 18 -0.08 -0.70 -12.41
CA PRO A 18 -0.73 -0.48 -13.69
C PRO A 18 0.24 -0.78 -14.83
N GLY A 19 -0.30 -1.12 -16.00
CA GLY A 19 0.49 -1.22 -17.22
C GLY A 19 1.05 0.15 -17.64
N PRO A 20 2.12 0.21 -18.47
CA PRO A 20 2.76 1.47 -18.87
C PRO A 20 1.79 2.50 -19.48
N HIS A 21 0.76 2.03 -20.19
CA HIS A 21 -0.23 2.85 -20.88
C HIS A 21 -1.42 3.27 -20.00
N GLN A 22 -1.46 2.85 -18.73
CA GLN A 22 -2.54 3.17 -17.79
C GLN A 22 -2.17 4.29 -16.82
N LEU A 23 -1.01 4.91 -17.01
CA LEU A 23 -0.50 5.97 -16.16
C LEU A 23 -0.93 7.32 -16.71
N ALA A 24 -1.60 8.12 -15.89
CA ALA A 24 -1.86 9.51 -16.19
C ALA A 24 -0.54 10.31 -16.23
N THR A 25 -0.54 11.43 -16.96
CA THR A 25 0.59 12.35 -16.99
C THR A 25 0.92 12.83 -15.58
N PHE A 26 2.16 12.63 -15.14
CA PHE A 26 2.68 13.09 -13.86
C PHE A 26 3.83 14.07 -14.07
N ARG A 27 4.02 15.01 -13.12
CA ARG A 27 5.02 16.09 -13.22
C ARG A 27 6.32 15.83 -12.46
N LEU A 28 6.37 14.78 -11.64
CA LEU A 28 7.55 14.46 -10.82
C LEU A 28 8.24 13.21 -11.35
N PRO A 29 9.56 13.19 -11.60
CA PRO A 29 10.25 11.97 -11.97
C PRO A 29 10.09 10.91 -10.87
N LEU A 30 9.37 9.84 -11.16
CA LEU A 30 9.00 8.81 -10.19
C LEU A 30 9.18 7.42 -10.81
N THR A 31 9.92 6.54 -10.11
CA THR A 31 10.03 5.13 -10.50
C THR A 31 8.81 4.35 -10.02
N ILE A 32 8.20 3.55 -10.88
CA ILE A 32 7.11 2.65 -10.47
C ILE A 32 7.67 1.29 -10.07
N SER A 33 7.23 0.76 -8.94
CA SER A 33 7.49 -0.64 -8.59
C SER A 33 6.73 -1.56 -9.53
N THR A 34 7.43 -2.44 -10.22
CA THR A 34 6.84 -3.49 -11.05
C THR A 34 6.40 -4.71 -10.24
N GLN A 35 6.84 -4.81 -8.98
CA GLN A 35 6.45 -5.88 -8.08
C GLN A 35 5.12 -5.53 -7.41
N PRO A 36 4.11 -6.44 -7.47
CA PRO A 36 2.87 -6.27 -6.72
C PRO A 36 3.14 -6.37 -5.21
N ALA A 37 2.27 -5.75 -4.41
CA ALA A 37 2.36 -5.88 -2.97
C ALA A 37 2.18 -7.35 -2.56
N PRO A 38 3.05 -7.91 -1.71
CA PRO A 38 2.89 -9.28 -1.24
C PRO A 38 1.58 -9.39 -0.45
N SER A 39 0.85 -10.49 -0.64
CA SER A 39 -0.34 -10.80 0.16
C SER A 39 0.09 -11.49 1.44
N LEU A 40 -0.17 -10.88 2.60
CA LEU A 40 0.31 -11.35 3.91
C LEU A 40 -0.78 -11.14 4.97
N THR A 41 -0.79 -11.99 5.99
CA THR A 41 -1.44 -11.65 7.27
C THR A 41 -0.59 -10.62 8.01
N VAL A 42 -1.16 -9.94 9.01
CA VAL A 42 -0.38 -9.00 9.85
C VAL A 42 0.75 -9.72 10.58
N ALA A 43 0.54 -10.96 11.03
CA ALA A 43 1.56 -11.75 11.70
C ALA A 43 2.74 -12.08 10.76
N ASP A 44 2.44 -12.50 9.53
CA ASP A 44 3.49 -12.77 8.52
C ASP A 44 4.23 -11.49 8.11
N ALA A 45 3.52 -10.35 8.07
CA ALA A 45 4.13 -9.06 7.83
C ALA A 45 5.12 -8.69 8.93
N VAL A 46 4.80 -8.92 10.21
CA VAL A 46 5.73 -8.72 11.34
C VAL A 46 6.94 -9.63 11.21
N ALA A 47 6.74 -10.92 10.96
CA ALA A 47 7.84 -11.86 10.78
C ALA A 47 8.78 -11.43 9.64
N ARG A 48 8.21 -10.98 8.52
CA ARG A 48 8.98 -10.53 7.35
C ARG A 48 9.70 -9.20 7.58
N LEU A 49 9.06 -8.24 8.25
CA LEU A 49 9.68 -6.96 8.62
C LEU A 49 10.95 -7.21 9.44
N ASN A 50 10.86 -8.08 10.45
CA ASN A 50 11.98 -8.45 11.31
C ASN A 50 13.05 -9.26 10.55
N LEU A 51 12.64 -10.27 9.77
CA LEU A 51 13.57 -11.14 9.04
C LEU A 51 14.44 -10.36 8.04
N LEU A 52 13.87 -9.33 7.42
CA LEU A 52 14.54 -8.52 6.40
C LEU A 52 15.11 -7.21 6.97
N ASP A 53 15.01 -7.01 8.29
CA ASP A 53 15.42 -5.79 9.01
C ASP A 53 14.91 -4.51 8.32
N LEU A 54 13.64 -4.53 7.90
CA LEU A 54 13.03 -3.44 7.16
C LEU A 54 12.45 -2.40 8.13
N PRO A 55 12.68 -1.10 7.92
CA PRO A 55 12.08 -0.07 8.76
C PRO A 55 10.56 0.05 8.52
N ILE A 56 10.11 -0.29 7.30
CA ILE A 56 8.72 -0.18 6.84
C ILE A 56 8.42 -1.28 5.83
N LEU A 57 7.21 -1.84 5.89
CA LEU A 57 6.71 -2.86 4.97
C LEU A 57 5.32 -2.48 4.45
N PHE A 58 5.20 -2.43 3.12
CA PHE A 58 3.92 -2.28 2.42
C PHE A 58 3.45 -3.64 1.90
N PHE A 59 2.21 -4.03 2.21
CA PHE A 59 1.66 -5.32 1.83
C PHE A 59 0.14 -5.23 1.57
N ARG A 60 -0.43 -6.26 0.95
CA ARG A 60 -1.87 -6.49 0.87
C ARG A 60 -2.27 -7.37 2.05
N ASP A 61 -3.09 -6.84 2.94
CA ASP A 61 -3.68 -7.60 4.04
C ASP A 61 -4.59 -8.68 3.46
N ALA A 62 -4.27 -9.95 3.74
CA ALA A 62 -4.99 -11.10 3.22
C ALA A 62 -6.43 -11.20 3.77
N ASP A 63 -6.68 -10.70 4.99
CA ASP A 63 -7.98 -10.78 5.65
C ASP A 63 -8.91 -9.65 5.15
N ARG A 64 -8.35 -8.46 4.95
CA ARG A 64 -9.11 -7.27 4.52
C ARG A 64 -9.15 -7.06 3.03
N ASN A 65 -8.26 -7.75 2.30
CA ASN A 65 -8.04 -7.54 0.88
C ASN A 65 -7.70 -6.08 0.50
N ARG A 66 -7.08 -5.35 1.42
CA ARG A 66 -6.70 -3.93 1.31
C ARG A 66 -5.21 -3.78 1.59
N CYS A 67 -4.59 -2.73 1.06
CA CYS A 67 -3.19 -2.46 1.39
C CYS A 67 -3.03 -1.91 2.81
N ALA A 68 -1.94 -2.30 3.45
CA ALA A 68 -1.55 -1.85 4.77
C ALA A 68 -0.05 -1.51 4.81
N VAL A 69 0.33 -0.70 5.79
CA VAL A 69 1.73 -0.34 6.07
C VAL A 69 2.05 -0.73 7.50
N LEU A 70 3.08 -1.56 7.68
CA LEU A 70 3.64 -1.95 8.97
C LEU A 70 5.00 -1.26 9.17
N TYR A 71 5.29 -0.78 10.36
CA TYR A 71 6.58 -0.15 10.69
C TYR A 71 6.92 -0.31 12.18
N HIS A 72 8.20 -0.16 12.51
CA HIS A 72 8.65 -0.04 13.90
C HIS A 72 8.26 1.33 14.45
N ARG A 73 7.59 1.35 15.60
CA ARG A 73 7.23 2.58 16.31
C ARG A 73 8.27 2.87 17.38
N ASP A 74 8.47 4.16 17.67
CA ASP A 74 9.51 4.62 18.59
C ASP A 74 9.36 4.09 20.03
N ASP A 75 8.18 3.60 20.40
CA ASP A 75 7.91 2.98 21.71
C ASP A 75 8.22 1.48 21.77
N GLY A 76 8.88 0.93 20.75
CA GLY A 76 9.25 -0.48 20.68
C GLY A 76 8.12 -1.41 20.24
N HIS A 77 6.94 -0.87 19.94
CA HIS A 77 5.84 -1.62 19.36
C HIS A 77 5.79 -1.48 17.83
N TYR A 78 4.87 -2.21 17.19
CA TYR A 78 4.58 -2.05 15.78
C TYR A 78 3.45 -1.05 15.56
N GLY A 79 3.62 -0.18 14.58
CA GLY A 79 2.55 0.65 14.04
C GLY A 79 1.95 0.00 12.80
N LEU A 80 0.62 -0.05 12.73
CA LEU A 80 -0.11 -0.53 11.55
C LEU A 80 -1.02 0.57 11.03
N ILE A 81 -0.85 0.94 9.77
CA ILE A 81 -1.73 1.87 9.05
C ILE A 81 -2.58 1.07 8.08
N ILE A 82 -3.89 1.12 8.28
CA ILE A 82 -4.90 0.57 7.37
C ILE A 82 -5.80 1.70 6.89
N PRO A 83 -6.30 1.66 5.63
CA PRO A 83 -7.38 2.54 5.21
C PRO A 83 -8.60 2.29 6.10
N ALA A 84 -9.33 3.35 6.43
CA ALA A 84 -10.63 3.21 7.07
C ALA A 84 -11.57 2.42 6.15
N ASP A 85 -12.43 1.60 6.73
CA ASP A 85 -13.62 1.15 6.02
C ASP A 85 -14.48 2.37 5.70
N GLU A 86 -14.96 2.47 4.47
CA GLU A 86 -15.94 3.50 4.17
C GLU A 86 -17.19 3.22 4.98
N PRO A 87 -17.73 4.21 5.72
CA PRO A 87 -19.01 4.03 6.38
C PRO A 87 -20.07 3.71 5.32
N GLU A 88 -20.94 2.74 5.60
CA GLU A 88 -21.93 2.22 4.66
C GLU A 88 -22.85 3.33 4.08
N ASP A 89 -22.99 4.42 4.82
CA ASP A 89 -23.78 5.63 4.51
C ASP A 89 -23.16 6.55 3.43
N SER A 90 -21.92 6.29 3.00
CA SER A 90 -21.25 7.07 1.95
C SER A 90 -21.47 6.54 0.53
N ARG A 91 -22.16 5.40 0.34
CA ARG A 91 -22.46 4.92 -1.02
C ARG A 91 -23.53 5.83 -1.65
N PRO A 92 -23.31 6.37 -2.87
CA PRO A 92 -24.38 7.04 -3.58
C PRO A 92 -25.54 6.06 -3.77
N GLY A 93 -26.75 6.49 -3.39
CA GLY A 93 -27.98 5.71 -3.59
C GLY A 93 -28.16 5.36 -5.08
N PRO A 94 -28.96 4.32 -5.39
CA PRO A 94 -29.16 3.92 -6.78
C PRO A 94 -29.65 5.11 -7.61
N SER A 95 -28.99 5.37 -8.74
CA SER A 95 -29.41 6.41 -9.68
C SER A 95 -30.90 6.21 -10.04
N PRO A 96 -31.74 7.26 -10.00
CA PRO A 96 -33.14 7.13 -10.38
C PRO A 96 -33.24 6.68 -11.84
N VAL A 97 -33.97 5.59 -12.06
CA VAL A 97 -34.32 5.13 -13.41
C VAL A 97 -35.22 6.19 -14.06
N SER A 98 -34.85 6.64 -15.26
CA SER A 98 -35.65 7.56 -16.08
C SER A 98 -36.64 6.79 -16.94
#